data_AF-A0A2M9A9M2-F1
#
_entry.id   AF-A0A2M9A9M2-F1
#
_cell.length_a   1.000
_cell.length_b   1.000
_cell.length_c   1.000
_cell.angle_alpha   90.00
_cell.angle_beta   90.00
_cell.angle_gamma   90.00
#
_symmetry.space_group_name_H-M   'P 1'
#
loop_
_entity.id
_entity.type
_entity.pdbx_description
1 polymer ?
#
loop_
_entity_poly.entity_id
_entity_poly.type
_entity_poly.pdbx_seq_one_letter_code
_entity_poly.pdbx_strand_id
1 'polypeptide(L)'
;MTTPFNRKFTFYTAPKPGFGSNGRPLDVEASSRVVRGTIQSVTGEEALALSQGNRNTGVVKVYASERLIARAQLSDTQGWVVSAAGRVYELTEELPFQNLGPIKHWKYIASEVPAAQIPDFLKGGS
;
A
#
# COMPACT_ATOMS: atom_id res chain seq x y z
N MET A 1 -16.43 -8.59 -19.10
CA MET A 1 -15.25 -7.81 -18.67
C MET A 1 -15.46 -7.35 -17.24
N THR A 2 -14.62 -7.79 -16.29
CA THR A 2 -14.70 -7.36 -14.88
C THR A 2 -14.08 -5.97 -14.76
N THR A 3 -14.88 -4.95 -14.47
CA THR A 3 -14.39 -3.59 -14.27
C THR A 3 -13.42 -3.59 -13.07
N PRO A 4 -12.15 -3.17 -13.24
CA PRO A 4 -11.14 -3.22 -12.17
C PRO A 4 -11.46 -2.34 -10.94
N PHE A 5 -12.60 -1.62 -10.93
CA PHE A 5 -12.99 -0.68 -9.90
C PHE A 5 -14.30 -1.04 -9.19
N ASN A 6 -14.74 -2.30 -9.13
CA ASN A 6 -15.95 -2.64 -8.35
C ASN A 6 -15.69 -2.95 -6.86
N ARG A 7 -14.48 -2.69 -6.37
CA ARG A 7 -14.08 -2.94 -4.98
C ARG A 7 -13.63 -1.66 -4.29
N LYS A 8 -13.53 -1.73 -2.98
CA LYS A 8 -13.02 -0.67 -2.11
C LYS A 8 -11.98 -1.25 -1.15
N PHE A 9 -11.06 -0.42 -0.72
CA PHE A 9 -10.11 -0.70 0.35
C PHE A 9 -9.93 0.55 1.20
N THR A 10 -9.43 0.38 2.42
CA THR A 10 -9.08 1.53 3.27
C THR A 10 -7.62 1.87 3.05
N PHE A 11 -7.36 3.12 2.69
CA PHE A 11 -6.02 3.66 2.55
C PHE A 11 -5.65 4.44 3.81
N TYR A 12 -4.45 4.21 4.31
CA TYR A 12 -3.88 4.89 5.48
C TYR A 12 -2.59 5.58 5.09
N THR A 13 -2.34 6.75 5.68
CA THR A 13 -1.06 7.44 5.60
C THR A 13 -0.62 7.85 6.98
N ALA A 14 0.65 7.65 7.27
CA ALA A 14 1.29 8.10 8.50
C ALA A 14 2.74 8.45 8.18
N PRO A 15 3.35 9.37 8.95
CA PRO A 15 4.79 9.56 8.89
C PRO A 15 5.53 8.25 9.16
N LYS A 16 6.75 8.12 8.63
CA LYS A 16 7.63 7.00 8.93
C LYS A 16 7.77 6.89 10.45
N PRO A 17 7.63 5.69 11.03
CA PRO A 17 7.88 5.50 12.45
C PRO A 17 9.32 5.93 12.73
N GLY A 18 9.44 6.97 13.56
CA GLY A 18 10.68 7.62 13.93
C GLY A 18 10.76 7.79 15.43
N PHE A 19 11.96 8.03 15.92
CA PHE A 19 12.18 8.38 17.32
C PHE A 19 12.33 9.89 17.42
N GLY A 20 11.63 10.49 18.39
CA GLY A 20 11.85 11.87 18.77
C GLY A 20 13.26 12.04 19.33
N SER A 21 13.69 13.29 19.51
CA SER A 21 14.98 13.65 20.12
C SER A 21 15.19 13.08 21.54
N ASN A 22 14.11 12.64 22.18
CA ASN A 22 14.07 12.02 23.50
C ASN A 22 14.15 10.47 23.45
N GLY A 23 14.37 9.87 22.28
CA GLY A 23 14.42 8.41 22.10
C GLY A 23 13.08 7.70 22.25
N ARG A 24 11.96 8.44 22.38
CA ARG A 24 10.60 7.87 22.39
C ARG A 24 10.05 7.76 20.97
N PRO A 25 9.21 6.76 20.66
CA PRO A 25 8.46 6.75 19.41
C PRO A 25 7.67 8.05 19.26
N LEU A 26 7.69 8.64 18.07
CA LEU A 26 6.81 9.78 17.77
C LEU A 26 5.37 9.28 17.69
N ASP A 27 4.47 9.93 18.42
CA ASP A 27 3.03 9.77 18.22
C ASP A 27 2.69 10.30 16.82
N VAL A 28 2.36 9.37 15.93
CA VAL A 28 2.03 9.65 14.54
C VAL A 28 0.53 9.61 14.35
N GLU A 29 -0.07 10.76 14.01
CA GLU A 29 -1.45 10.79 13.55
C GLU A 29 -1.55 10.14 12.18
N ALA A 30 -2.22 8.99 12.12
CA ALA A 30 -2.55 8.34 10.88
C ALA A 30 -3.83 8.95 10.30
N SER A 31 -3.78 9.35 9.03
CA SER A 31 -4.99 9.69 8.26
C SER A 31 -5.49 8.44 7.54
N SER A 32 -6.80 8.30 7.40
CA SER A 32 -7.40 7.19 6.64
C SER A 32 -8.57 7.64 5.77
N ARG A 33 -8.77 6.95 4.65
CA ARG A 33 -9.94 7.13 3.78
C ARG A 33 -10.25 5.88 2.97
N VAL A 34 -11.52 5.72 2.57
CA VAL A 34 -11.95 4.60 1.72
C VAL A 34 -11.72 4.96 0.25
N VAL A 35 -10.97 4.13 -0.46
CA VAL A 35 -10.60 4.34 -1.86
C VAL A 35 -11.24 3.27 -2.73
N ARG A 36 -11.74 3.67 -3.90
CA ARG A 36 -12.25 2.75 -4.91
C ARG A 36 -11.08 2.17 -5.70
N GLY A 37 -11.03 0.85 -5.82
CA GLY A 37 -9.88 0.19 -6.42
C GLY A 37 -9.90 -1.32 -6.25
N THR A 38 -8.83 -1.97 -6.68
CA THR A 38 -8.66 -3.42 -6.52
C THR A 38 -7.23 -3.77 -6.17
N ILE A 39 -7.08 -4.88 -5.43
CA ILE A 39 -5.81 -5.49 -5.09
C ILE A 39 -5.74 -6.79 -5.89
N GLN A 40 -4.65 -6.99 -6.62
CA GLN A 40 -4.42 -8.17 -7.46
C GLN A 40 -3.07 -8.77 -7.12
N SER A 41 -3.00 -10.08 -6.92
CA SER A 41 -1.73 -10.78 -6.80
C SER A 41 -0.91 -10.59 -8.07
N VAL A 42 0.40 -10.42 -7.93
CA VAL A 42 1.31 -10.51 -9.08
C VAL A 42 1.43 -11.96 -9.51
N THR A 43 1.68 -12.20 -10.81
CA THR A 43 1.98 -13.56 -11.28
C THR A 43 3.39 -13.99 -10.82
N GLY A 44 3.69 -15.30 -10.87
CA GLY A 44 5.02 -15.79 -10.50
C GLY A 44 6.15 -15.18 -11.34
N GLU A 45 5.90 -14.94 -12.63
CA GLU A 45 6.84 -14.27 -13.53
C GLU A 45 7.09 -12.82 -13.13
N GLU A 46 6.03 -12.09 -12.75
CA GLU A 46 6.14 -10.71 -12.26
C GLU A 46 6.83 -10.62 -10.90
N ALA A 47 6.58 -11.59 -10.01
CA ALA A 47 7.26 -11.69 -8.73
C ALA A 47 8.77 -11.88 -8.88
N LEU A 48 9.20 -12.68 -9.87
CA LEU A 48 10.63 -12.89 -10.16
C LEU A 48 11.31 -11.61 -10.64
N ALA A 49 10.64 -10.81 -11.49
CA ALA A 49 11.17 -9.52 -11.93
C ALA A 49 11.28 -8.50 -10.77
N LEU A 50 10.38 -8.57 -9.79
CA LEU A 50 10.37 -7.73 -8.59
C LEU A 50 11.30 -8.25 -7.47
N SER A 51 11.86 -9.46 -7.63
CA SER A 51 12.64 -10.16 -6.59
C SER A 51 14.02 -9.57 -6.29
N GLN A 52 14.49 -8.57 -7.06
CA GLN A 52 15.80 -7.94 -6.82
C GLN A 52 15.89 -7.14 -5.51
N GLY A 53 14.79 -6.96 -4.77
CA GLY A 53 14.82 -6.17 -3.53
C GLY A 53 14.02 -6.69 -2.34
N ASN A 54 13.13 -7.69 -2.49
CA ASN A 54 12.29 -8.10 -1.36
C ASN A 54 11.97 -9.60 -1.39
N ARG A 55 12.42 -10.33 -0.36
CA ARG A 55 12.13 -11.77 -0.15
C ARG A 55 10.70 -12.04 0.34
N ASN A 56 9.78 -11.08 0.19
CA ASN A 56 8.44 -11.20 0.73
C ASN A 56 7.50 -11.88 -0.27
N THR A 57 7.08 -13.10 0.07
CA THR A 57 5.83 -13.68 -0.38
C THR A 57 4.69 -12.69 -0.06
N GLY A 58 3.87 -12.31 -1.04
CA GLY A 58 2.75 -11.37 -0.83
C GLY A 58 2.84 -10.05 -1.57
N VAL A 59 3.65 -9.95 -2.62
CA VAL A 59 3.64 -8.80 -3.53
C VAL A 59 2.32 -8.76 -4.30
N VAL A 60 1.71 -7.57 -4.35
CA VAL A 60 0.45 -7.33 -5.05
C VAL A 60 0.53 -6.05 -5.87
N LYS A 61 -0.32 -5.94 -6.88
CA LYS A 61 -0.64 -4.69 -7.56
C LYS A 61 -1.87 -4.08 -6.93
N VAL A 62 -1.78 -2.78 -6.65
CA VAL A 62 -2.94 -1.99 -6.21
C VAL A 62 -3.32 -1.04 -7.32
N TYR A 63 -4.59 -1.08 -7.69
CA TYR A 63 -5.21 -0.18 -8.66
C TYR A 63 -6.14 0.76 -7.91
N ALA A 64 -5.96 2.07 -8.04
CA ALA A 64 -6.73 3.08 -7.32
C ALA A 64 -7.36 4.10 -8.26
N SER A 65 -8.57 4.56 -7.91
CA SER A 65 -9.26 5.63 -8.65
C SER A 65 -8.63 7.01 -8.46
N GLU A 66 -7.82 7.18 -7.42
CA GLU A 66 -7.17 8.43 -7.03
C GLU A 66 -5.69 8.16 -6.72
N ARG A 67 -4.88 9.22 -6.68
CA ARG A 67 -3.46 9.11 -6.38
C ARG A 67 -3.24 8.82 -4.90
N LEU A 68 -2.42 7.82 -4.61
CA LEU A 68 -2.02 7.39 -3.28
C LEU A 68 -0.54 7.73 -3.04
N ILE A 69 -0.17 7.88 -1.77
CA ILE A 69 1.22 8.03 -1.37
C ILE A 69 1.84 6.63 -1.31
N ALA A 70 2.83 6.37 -2.16
CA ALA A 70 3.70 5.21 -2.04
C ALA A 70 4.98 5.59 -1.28
N ARG A 71 5.68 4.61 -0.72
CA ARG A 71 7.00 4.77 -0.11
C ARG A 71 7.97 5.31 -1.17
N ALA A 72 8.14 6.62 -1.25
CA ALA A 72 9.28 7.20 -1.96
C ALA A 72 10.52 7.07 -1.06
N GLN A 73 11.68 6.76 -1.65
CA GLN A 73 12.95 6.65 -0.91
C GLN A 73 13.22 7.89 -0.01
N LEU A 74 12.74 9.07 -0.43
CA LEU A 74 12.93 10.36 0.25
C LEU A 74 11.66 10.94 0.89
N SER A 75 10.54 10.22 0.93
CA SER A 75 9.34 10.73 1.61
C SER A 75 9.36 10.35 3.09
N ASP A 76 8.99 11.29 3.94
CA ASP A 76 8.75 11.06 5.37
C ASP A 76 7.39 10.43 5.64
N THR A 77 6.57 10.20 4.61
CA THR A 77 5.24 9.59 4.73
C THR A 77 5.19 8.25 4.02
N GLN A 78 4.54 7.29 4.66
CA GLN A 78 4.29 5.96 4.11
C GLN A 78 2.78 5.78 3.91
N GLY A 79 2.42 4.95 2.93
CA GLY A 79 1.04 4.62 2.61
C GLY A 79 0.79 3.13 2.74
N TRP A 80 -0.32 2.77 3.38
CA TRP A 80 -0.78 1.40 3.55
C TRP A 80 -2.19 1.22 3.01
N VAL A 81 -2.47 0.03 2.51
CA VAL A 81 -3.78 -0.39 2.04
C VAL A 81 -4.23 -1.57 2.85
N VAL A 82 -5.42 -1.47 3.45
CA VAL A 82 -6.09 -2.55 4.15
C VAL A 82 -7.20 -3.09 3.26
N SER A 83 -7.07 -4.36 2.87
CA SER A 83 -8.07 -5.07 2.08
C SER A 83 -9.35 -5.31 2.89
N ALA A 84 -10.47 -5.58 2.20
CA ALA A 84 -11.72 -5.97 2.86
C ALA A 84 -11.62 -7.24 3.73
N ALA A 85 -10.59 -8.08 3.50
CA ALA A 85 -10.29 -9.27 4.30
C ALA A 85 -9.35 -8.98 5.49
N GLY A 86 -9.07 -7.71 5.80
CA GLY A 86 -8.20 -7.30 6.90
C GLY A 86 -6.70 -7.42 6.64
N ARG A 87 -6.27 -7.87 5.45
CA ARG A 87 -4.83 -7.92 5.10
C ARG A 87 -4.27 -6.53 4.86
N VAL A 88 -3.07 -6.28 5.39
CA VAL A 88 -2.36 -4.99 5.30
C VAL A 88 -1.25 -5.09 4.27
N TYR A 89 -1.22 -4.14 3.34
CA TYR A 89 -0.17 -4.02 2.32
C TYR A 89 0.45 -2.64 2.41
N GLU A 90 1.77 -2.56 2.40
CA GLU A 90 2.48 -1.28 2.27
C GLU A 90 2.70 -0.96 0.79
N LEU A 91 2.35 0.26 0.35
CA LEU A 91 2.62 0.72 -1.01
C LEU A 91 4.11 1.03 -1.14
N THR A 92 4.82 0.26 -1.96
CA THR A 92 6.27 0.37 -2.12
C THR A 92 6.67 1.22 -3.30
N GLU A 93 5.88 1.23 -4.38
CA GLU A 93 6.22 1.92 -5.62
C GLU A 93 4.97 2.37 -6.37
N GLU A 94 4.97 3.61 -6.88
CA GLU A 94 4.01 4.05 -7.90
C GLU A 94 4.54 3.66 -9.27
N LEU A 95 3.83 2.79 -9.97
CA LEU A 95 4.19 2.42 -11.33
C LEU A 95 3.76 3.52 -12.31
N PRO A 96 4.52 3.73 -13.40
CA PRO A 96 4.17 4.72 -14.40
C PRO A 96 2.75 4.49 -14.89
N PHE A 97 2.00 5.59 -14.97
CA PHE A 97 0.62 5.62 -15.44
C PHE A 97 0.58 5.19 -16.91
N GLN A 98 0.42 3.89 -17.14
CA GLN A 98 0.14 3.35 -18.45
C GLN A 98 -1.38 3.20 -18.55
N ASN A 99 -2.01 4.09 -19.31
CA ASN A 99 -3.43 4.03 -19.62
C ASN A 99 -3.75 2.68 -20.28
N LEU A 100 -4.21 1.70 -19.51
CA LEU A 100 -4.87 0.52 -20.06
C LEU A 100 -6.31 0.91 -20.40
N GLY A 101 -6.49 1.58 -21.54
CA GLY A 101 -7.79 1.91 -22.11
C GLY A 101 -8.52 3.11 -21.46
N PRO A 102 -9.86 3.18 -21.54
CA PRO A 102 -10.63 4.38 -21.21
C PRO A 102 -10.72 4.72 -19.70
N ILE A 103 -10.16 3.88 -18.82
CA ILE A 103 -10.29 4.04 -17.37
C ILE A 103 -8.99 4.59 -16.79
N LYS A 104 -9.00 5.87 -16.41
CA LYS A 104 -7.89 6.50 -15.68
C LYS A 104 -7.78 5.90 -14.29
N HIS A 105 -6.61 5.35 -13.96
CA HIS A 105 -6.33 4.78 -12.65
C HIS A 105 -4.85 4.79 -12.30
N TRP A 106 -4.55 4.85 -11.02
CA TRP A 106 -3.20 4.78 -10.51
C TRP A 106 -2.83 3.34 -10.20
N LYS A 107 -1.58 2.96 -10.48
CA LYS A 107 -1.08 1.61 -10.29
C LYS A 107 0.11 1.64 -9.34
N TYR A 108 0.10 0.74 -8.38
CA TYR A 108 1.15 0.63 -7.37
C TYR A 108 1.61 -0.82 -7.24
N ILE A 109 2.86 -1.00 -6.84
CA ILE A 109 3.33 -2.24 -6.20
C ILE A 109 3.17 -2.07 -4.69
N ALA A 110 2.69 -3.12 -4.04
CA ALA A 110 2.58 -3.20 -2.61
C ALA A 110 3.07 -4.55 -2.10
N SER A 111 3.58 -4.58 -0.87
CA SER A 111 4.02 -5.81 -0.21
C SER A 111 3.16 -6.08 1.01
N GLU A 112 2.72 -7.32 1.19
CA GLU A 112 2.01 -7.73 2.41
C GLU A 112 2.90 -7.49 3.64
N VAL A 113 2.34 -6.84 4.65
CA VAL A 113 3.02 -6.55 5.92
C VAL A 113 2.80 -7.74 6.85
N PRO A 114 3.87 -8.44 7.31
CA PRO A 114 3.73 -9.52 8.27
C PRO A 114 3.03 -9.03 9.54
N ALA A 115 2.17 -9.88 10.15
CA ALA A 115 1.37 -9.49 11.32
C ALA A 115 2.18 -8.87 12.47
N ALA A 116 3.40 -9.37 12.71
CA ALA A 116 4.32 -8.86 13.72
C ALA A 116 4.86 -7.44 13.42
N GLN A 117 4.82 -7.01 12.16
CA GLN A 117 5.34 -5.73 11.67
C GLN A 117 4.23 -4.73 11.32
N ILE A 118 2.96 -5.10 11.50
CA ILE A 118 1.85 -4.17 11.30
C ILE A 118 2.00 -3.03 12.32
N PRO A 119 2.02 -1.76 11.88
CA PRO A 119 2.01 -0.62 12.80
C PRO A 119 0.79 -0.64 13.73
N ASP A 120 0.96 -0.23 14.98
CA ASP A 120 -0.10 -0.32 16.00
C ASP A 120 -1.35 0.49 15.64
N PHE A 121 -1.20 1.62 14.96
CA PHE A 121 -2.33 2.42 14.46
C PHE A 121 -3.18 1.68 13.39
N LEU A 122 -2.67 0.60 12.80
CA LEU A 122 -3.41 -0.29 11.89
C LEU A 122 -3.93 -1.55 12.58
N LYS A 123 -3.48 -1.85 13.81
CA LYS A 123 -3.86 -3.07 14.54
C LYS A 123 -5.23 -2.98 15.20
N GLY A 124 -5.85 -1.79 15.29
CA GLY A 124 -7.15 -1.63 15.94
C GLY A 124 -7.84 -0.33 15.58
N GLY A 125 -8.81 -0.42 14.68
CA GLY A 125 -10.11 0.20 14.95
C GLY A 125 -10.90 -0.80 15.80
N SER A 126 -10.96 -0.57 17.10
CA SER A 126 -11.92 -1.21 18.01
C SER A 126 -12.65 -0.10 18.75
#